data_AF-A0A9X1N6W7-F1
#
_entry.id   AF-A0A9X1N6W7-F1
#
_cell.length_a   1.000
_cell.length_b   1.000
_cell.length_c   1.000
_cell.angle_alpha   90.00
_cell.angle_beta   90.00
_cell.angle_gamma   90.00
#
_symmetry.space_group_name_H-M   'P 1'
#
loop_
_entity.id
_entity.type
_entity.pdbx_description
1 polymer ?
#
loop_
_entity_poly.entity_id
_entity_poly.type
_entity_poly.pdbx_seq_one_letter_code
_entity_poly.pdbx_strand_id
1 'polypeptide(L)' 'MTEASAYGREYQKPEPFPRELAVLIVKKACRMAERFENQAIDQMTRDARRALQRGTDPSAIVRQLDL' A
#
# COMPACT_ATOMS: atom_id res chain seq x y z
N MET A 1 -19.10 37.88 -16.36
CA MET A 1 -18.97 38.47 -15.01
C MET A 1 -18.10 37.54 -14.20
N THR A 2 -16.83 37.89 -14.02
CA THR A 2 -15.87 37.16 -13.18
C THR A 2 -16.06 37.62 -11.74
N GLU A 3 -16.41 36.69 -10.84
CA GLU A 3 -16.51 36.98 -9.41
C GLU A 3 -15.14 37.39 -8.87
N ALA A 4 -15.08 38.61 -8.32
CA ALA A 4 -13.89 39.15 -7.69
C ALA A 4 -13.64 38.38 -6.38
N SER A 5 -12.54 37.64 -6.32
CA SER A 5 -12.07 37.02 -5.09
C SER A 5 -11.67 38.11 -4.09
N ALA A 6 -12.37 38.16 -2.96
CA ALA A 6 -11.97 38.97 -1.81
C ALA A 6 -10.52 38.60 -1.43
N TYR A 7 -9.63 39.59 -1.43
CA TYR A 7 -8.17 39.45 -1.26
C TYR A 7 -7.40 38.82 -2.42
N GLY A 8 -7.43 39.45 -3.60
CA GLY A 8 -6.28 39.61 -4.51
C GLY A 8 -5.53 38.37 -5.02
N ARG A 9 -5.96 37.16 -4.66
CA ARG A 9 -5.42 35.91 -5.16
C ARG A 9 -6.30 35.51 -6.33
N GLU A 10 -5.73 35.57 -7.52
CA GLU A 10 -6.33 34.97 -8.70
C GLU A 10 -6.63 33.49 -8.38
N TYR A 11 -7.89 33.08 -8.58
CA TYR A 11 -8.27 31.69 -8.47
C TYR A 11 -7.53 30.90 -9.55
N GLN A 12 -6.40 30.30 -9.18
CA GLN A 12 -5.68 29.37 -10.04
C GLN A 12 -6.51 28.09 -10.13
N LYS A 13 -7.15 27.89 -11.28
CA LYS A 13 -7.78 26.61 -11.60
C LYS A 13 -6.68 25.54 -11.58
N PRO A 14 -6.79 24.48 -10.76
CA PRO A 14 -5.81 23.42 -10.75
C PRO A 14 -5.66 22.81 -12.15
N GLU A 15 -4.43 22.65 -12.61
CA GLU A 15 -4.19 21.92 -13.84
C GLU A 15 -4.66 20.47 -13.69
N PRO A 16 -5.30 19.88 -14.72
CA PRO A 16 -5.72 18.50 -14.67
C PRO A 16 -4.52 17.56 -14.47
N PHE A 17 -4.68 16.56 -13.61
CA PHE A 17 -3.64 15.58 -13.39
C PHE A 17 -3.34 14.79 -14.69
N PRO A 18 -2.09 14.66 -15.12
CA PRO A 18 -1.76 13.95 -16.35
C PRO A 18 -2.21 12.48 -16.30
N ARG A 19 -3.10 12.08 -17.20
CA ARG A 19 -3.67 10.72 -17.23
C ARG A 19 -2.59 9.65 -17.33
N GLU A 20 -1.57 9.88 -18.14
CA GLU A 20 -0.46 8.93 -18.31
C GLU A 20 0.31 8.72 -17.01
N LEU A 21 0.58 9.81 -16.28
CA LEU A 21 1.24 9.73 -14.98
C LEU A 21 0.43 8.89 -13.98
N ALA A 22 -0.90 9.04 -13.97
CA ALA A 22 -1.78 8.25 -13.09
C ALA A 22 -1.67 6.75 -13.40
N VAL A 23 -1.67 6.40 -14.69
CA VAL A 23 -1.49 5.02 -15.15
C VAL A 23 -0.14 4.46 -14.72
N LEU A 24 0.93 5.24 -14.83
CA LEU A 24 2.28 4.81 -14.42
C LEU A 24 2.38 4.60 -12.90
N ILE A 25 1.76 5.48 -12.11
CA ILE A 25 1.71 5.35 -10.64
C ILE A 25 1.00 4.04 -10.25
N VAL A 26 -0.17 3.76 -10.83
CA VAL A 26 -0.91 2.52 -10.56
C VAL A 26 -0.07 1.29 -10.92
N LYS A 27 0.55 1.28 -12.11
CA LYS A 27 1.42 0.17 -12.53
C LYS A 27 2.59 -0.05 -11.57
N LYS A 28 3.19 1.03 -11.07
CA LYS A 28 4.28 0.93 -10.08
C LYS A 28 3.76 0.39 -8.75
N ALA A 29 2.63 0.90 -8.27
CA ALA A 29 2.02 0.46 -7.03
C ALA A 29 1.67 -1.03 -7.07
N CYS A 30 1.09 -1.53 -8.16
CA CYS A 30 0.80 -2.97 -8.33
C CYS A 30 2.08 -3.82 -8.24
N ARG A 31 3.14 -3.46 -8.96
CA ARG A 31 4.42 -4.20 -8.89
C ARG A 31 5.05 -4.16 -7.50
N MET A 32 4.91 -3.04 -6.80
CA MET A 32 5.40 -2.92 -5.42
C MET A 32 4.59 -3.79 -4.47
N ALA A 33 3.26 -3.80 -4.60
CA ALA A 33 2.37 -4.63 -3.80
C ALA A 33 2.68 -6.12 -4.03
N GLU A 34 2.72 -6.56 -5.29
CA GLU A 34 3.07 -7.95 -5.64
C GLU A 34 4.40 -8.39 -5.02
N ARG A 35 5.44 -7.54 -5.11
CA ARG A 35 6.74 -7.85 -4.50
C ARG A 35 6.65 -7.92 -2.98
N PHE A 36 5.94 -6.98 -2.35
CA PHE A 36 5.80 -6.92 -0.91
C PHE A 36 5.01 -8.12 -0.37
N GLU A 37 3.91 -8.48 -1.02
CA GLU A 37 3.08 -9.63 -0.68
C GLU A 37 3.89 -10.93 -0.73
N ASN A 38 4.64 -11.15 -1.82
CA ASN A 38 5.50 -12.33 -1.94
C ASN A 38 6.54 -12.40 -0.81
N GLN A 39 7.17 -11.27 -0.47
CA GLN A 39 8.14 -11.21 0.63
C GLN A 39 7.48 -11.46 1.99
N ALA A 40 6.29 -10.93 2.22
CA ALA A 40 5.55 -11.12 3.46
C ALA A 40 5.14 -12.60 3.62
N ILE A 41 4.62 -13.24 2.56
CA ILE A 41 4.25 -14.65 2.57
C ILE A 41 5.47 -15.53 2.88
N ASP A 42 6.60 -15.29 2.21
CA ASP A 42 7.84 -16.02 2.45
C ASP A 42 8.31 -15.89 3.90
N GLN A 43 8.27 -14.67 4.44
CA GLN A 43 8.71 -14.39 5.80
C GLN A 43 7.80 -15.05 6.84
N MET A 44 6.47 -14.87 6.72
CA MET A 44 5.49 -15.48 7.62
C MET A 44 5.60 -17.01 7.60
N THR A 45 5.78 -17.61 6.42
CA THR A 45 5.95 -19.06 6.28
C THR A 45 7.21 -19.55 6.99
N ARG A 46 8.33 -18.85 6.83
CA ARG A 46 9.60 -19.20 7.49
C ARG A 46 9.48 -19.09 9.01
N ASP A 47 8.85 -18.04 9.50
CA ASP A 47 8.70 -17.81 10.94
C ASP A 47 7.74 -18.81 11.58
N ALA A 48 6.61 -19.11 10.93
CA ALA A 48 5.69 -20.18 11.34
C ALA A 48 6.41 -21.54 11.40
N ARG A 49 7.18 -21.90 10.36
CA ARG A 49 7.99 -23.13 10.36
C ARG A 49 8.96 -23.19 11.54
N ARG A 50 9.67 -22.09 11.82
CA ARG A 50 10.60 -22.00 12.95
C ARG A 50 9.88 -22.11 14.30
N ALA A 51 8.70 -21.53 14.43
CA ALA A 51 7.89 -21.63 15.65
C ALA A 51 7.43 -23.08 15.89
N LEU A 52 6.97 -23.78 14.85
CA LEU A 52 6.63 -25.20 14.93
C LEU A 52 7.83 -26.06 15.34
N GLN A 53 9.02 -25.80 14.78
CA GLN A 53 10.25 -26.49 15.17
C GLN A 53 10.64 -26.27 16.64
N ARG A 54 10.27 -25.12 17.22
CA ARG A 54 10.45 -24.82 18.65
C ARG A 54 9.34 -25.41 19.54
N GLY A 55 8.40 -26.17 18.97
CA GLY A 55 7.27 -26.76 19.69
C GLY A 55 6.16 -25.78 20.03
N THR A 56 6.08 -24.64 19.32
CA THR A 56 4.95 -23.71 19.49
C THR A 56 3.68 -24.36 18.97
N ASP A 57 2.59 -24.28 19.75
CA ASP A 57 1.29 -24.82 19.35
C ASP A 57 0.76 -24.11 18.08
N PRO A 58 0.27 -24.85 17.07
CA PRO A 58 -0.24 -24.25 15.83
C PRO A 58 -1.37 -23.23 16.05
N SER A 59 -2.25 -23.43 17.04
CA SER A 59 -3.34 -22.48 17.31
C SER A 59 -2.84 -21.14 17.84
N ALA A 60 -1.71 -21.15 18.55
CA ALA A 60 -1.04 -19.92 18.97
C ALA A 60 -0.44 -19.17 17.78
N ILE A 61 0.12 -19.87 16.79
CA ILE A 61 0.67 -19.26 15.57
C ILE A 61 -0.45 -18.60 14.75
N VAL A 62 -1.59 -19.28 14.58
CA VAL A 62 -2.77 -18.72 13.88
C VAL A 62 -3.22 -17.42 14.55
N ARG A 63 -3.37 -17.42 15.88
CA ARG A 63 -3.75 -16.22 16.63
C ARG A 63 -2.70 -15.09 16.53
N GLN A 64 -1.41 -15.42 16.52
CA GLN A 64 -0.34 -14.43 16.42
C GLN A 64 -0.25 -13.79 15.03
N LEU A 65 -0.56 -14.57 13.98
CA LEU A 65 -0.54 -14.12 12.60
C LEU A 65 -1.90 -13.54 12.13
N ASP A 66 -2.91 -13.55 13.00
CA ASP A 66 -4.27 -13.10 12.70
C ASP A 66 -4.87 -13.80 11.47
N LEU A 67 -4.68 -15.14 11.41
CA LEU A 67 -5.12 -16.02 10.32
C LEU A 67 -6.47 -16.71 10.59
#